data_AF-A0A1V5CTQ9-F1
#
_entry.id   AF-A0A1V5CTQ9-F1
#
_cell.length_a   1.000
_cell.length_b   1.000
_cell.length_c   1.000
_cell.angle_alpha   90.00
_cell.angle_beta   90.00
_cell.angle_gamma   90.00
#
_symmetry.space_group_name_H-M   'P 1'
#
loop_
_entity.id
_entity.type
_entity.pdbx_description
1 polymer ?
#
loop_
_entity_poly.entity_id
_entity_poly.type
_entity_poly.pdbx_seq_one_letter_code
_entity_poly.pdbx_strand_id
1 'polypeptide(L)'
;MITMDQYEYIRTAHRVYEKSIRQIQKETGHSRVTIRKVLQGEFPEYKRRSSQSYPVLEKHRATIQRWLKEDRENPKKQRHTARRIYTRLIEEEGYEGSEVTVRRYVRQVKAKEGMDTSDAFLVLEPECGKEAEADWGEALAIVKGIRTPFHFFCMRPRFSGKPFVRAYPCERQQAFFDAHVHAFDFFGGVFPVLVYDNLKSAVEKVLTGRNRIEQDAFRRFKAYYSFEARFCNPGSANEKGGVEGVIRYVRRNFLVPVPVVESFEELNEHLLRSCLKHGSHRIAGRTENIDSLFEREKECLIPLPAVPLASIALLETNVDKYSTVVVDKNRYSVPVSYVRSKARVELSIDRIDIFHEGRRIASHARLFGNNKWQLDP
;
A
#
# COMPACT_ATOMS: atom_id res chain seq x y z
N MET A 1 -18.90 19.05 32.93
CA MET A 1 -19.93 19.30 31.90
C MET A 1 -21.12 18.44 32.27
N ILE A 2 -22.34 18.98 32.28
CA ILE A 2 -23.55 18.22 32.64
C ILE A 2 -24.10 17.61 31.36
N THR A 3 -24.25 16.29 31.31
CA THR A 3 -24.91 15.58 30.20
C THR A 3 -26.44 15.71 30.32
N MET A 4 -27.19 15.42 29.26
CA MET A 4 -28.66 15.45 29.30
C MET A 4 -29.22 14.57 30.42
N ASP A 5 -28.66 13.38 30.59
CA ASP A 5 -29.08 12.44 31.64
C ASP A 5 -28.86 13.03 33.04
N GLN A 6 -27.76 13.76 33.24
CA GLN A 6 -27.49 14.45 34.50
C GLN A 6 -28.39 15.68 34.70
N TYR A 7 -28.73 16.38 33.62
CA TYR A 7 -29.67 17.50 33.64
C TYR A 7 -31.08 17.04 34.03
N GLU A 8 -31.55 15.95 33.41
CA GLU A 8 -32.81 15.30 33.73
C GLU A 8 -32.81 14.80 35.17
N TYR A 9 -31.76 14.07 35.58
CA TYR A 9 -31.63 13.57 36.94
C TYR A 9 -31.73 14.67 37.99
N ILE A 10 -30.99 15.78 37.84
CA ILE A 10 -31.01 16.89 38.80
C ILE A 10 -32.41 17.51 38.91
N ARG A 11 -33.13 17.67 37.78
CA ARG A 11 -34.47 18.25 37.78
C ARG A 11 -35.50 17.31 38.37
N THR A 12 -35.45 16.02 38.03
CA THR A 12 -36.35 15.00 38.57
C THR A 12 -36.09 14.78 40.07
N ALA A 13 -34.82 14.71 40.48
CA ALA A 13 -34.42 14.60 41.89
C ALA A 13 -34.97 15.74 42.75
N HIS A 14 -34.99 16.97 42.24
CA HIS A 14 -35.53 18.11 42.98
C HIS A 14 -37.05 18.26 42.86
N ARG A 15 -37.64 18.04 41.68
CA ARG A 15 -39.08 18.30 41.44
C ARG A 15 -39.99 17.16 41.86
N VAL A 16 -39.54 15.92 41.70
CA VAL A 16 -40.35 14.71 41.96
C VAL A 16 -40.00 14.12 43.33
N TYR A 17 -38.71 14.04 43.63
CA TYR A 17 -38.22 13.42 44.87
C TYR A 17 -37.89 14.42 45.97
N GLU A 18 -38.19 15.72 45.76
CA GLU A 18 -38.01 16.83 46.71
C GLU A 18 -36.62 16.87 47.40
N LYS A 19 -35.58 16.34 46.73
CA LYS A 19 -34.23 16.30 47.30
C LYS A 19 -33.65 17.70 47.39
N SER A 20 -33.02 17.98 48.53
CA SER A 20 -32.33 19.26 48.73
C SER A 20 -31.11 19.39 47.79
N ILE A 21 -30.75 20.62 47.43
CA ILE A 21 -29.56 20.92 46.61
C ILE A 21 -28.27 20.31 47.21
N ARG A 22 -28.19 20.20 48.54
CA ARG A 22 -27.05 19.55 49.22
C ARG A 22 -26.99 18.05 48.97
N GLN A 23 -28.14 17.39 48.89
CA GLN A 23 -28.23 15.96 48.63
C GLN A 23 -27.89 15.65 47.17
N ILE A 24 -28.44 16.45 46.23
CA ILE A 24 -28.12 16.34 44.80
C ILE A 24 -26.63 16.58 44.57
N GLN A 25 -26.01 17.55 45.26
CA GLN A 25 -24.56 17.76 45.19
C GLN A 25 -23.75 16.53 45.60
N LYS A 26 -24.17 15.83 46.66
CA LYS A 26 -23.47 14.60 47.11
C LYS A 26 -23.63 13.46 46.11
N GLU A 27 -24.80 13.36 45.48
CA GLU A 27 -25.11 12.29 44.53
C GLU A 27 -24.45 12.52 43.16
N THR A 28 -24.42 13.76 42.66
CA THR A 28 -23.92 14.06 41.31
C THR A 28 -22.50 14.61 41.27
N GLY A 29 -21.92 14.98 42.43
CA GLY A 29 -20.60 15.63 42.53
C GLY A 29 -20.54 17.04 41.92
N HIS A 30 -21.66 17.59 41.47
CA HIS A 30 -21.71 18.91 40.81
C HIS A 30 -21.81 20.05 41.83
N SER A 31 -21.20 21.20 41.52
CA SER A 31 -21.25 22.36 42.42
C SER A 31 -22.69 22.85 42.63
N ARG A 32 -22.97 23.43 43.81
CA ARG A 32 -24.29 24.03 44.10
C ARG A 32 -24.68 25.12 43.11
N VAL A 33 -23.70 25.82 42.53
CA VAL A 33 -23.94 26.85 41.50
C VAL A 33 -24.47 26.19 40.23
N THR A 34 -23.85 25.09 39.81
CA THR A 34 -24.27 24.35 38.61
C THR A 34 -25.65 23.73 38.78
N ILE A 35 -25.94 23.16 39.97
CA ILE A 35 -27.26 22.61 40.28
C ILE A 35 -28.34 23.70 40.27
N ARG A 36 -28.08 24.89 40.85
CA ARG A 36 -29.01 26.01 40.78
C ARG A 36 -29.31 26.46 39.35
N LYS A 37 -28.29 26.55 38.49
CA LYS A 37 -28.47 26.89 37.07
C LYS A 37 -29.38 25.88 36.35
N VAL A 38 -29.17 24.59 36.58
CA VAL A 38 -30.02 23.52 36.02
C VAL A 38 -31.47 23.62 36.50
N LEU A 39 -31.68 23.94 37.78
CA LEU A 39 -33.01 24.10 38.36
C LEU A 39 -33.73 25.36 37.83
N GLN A 40 -32.99 26.44 37.59
CA GLN A 40 -33.47 27.67 36.95
C GLN A 40 -33.87 27.48 35.48
N GLY A 41 -33.61 26.29 34.91
CA GLY A 41 -33.94 25.99 33.51
C GLY A 41 -32.88 26.47 32.51
N GLU A 42 -31.73 26.95 32.99
CA GLU A 42 -30.59 27.24 32.11
C GLU A 42 -30.04 25.92 31.57
N PHE A 43 -30.32 25.66 30.29
CA PHE A 43 -29.66 24.58 29.59
C PHE A 43 -28.23 25.01 29.24
N PRO A 44 -27.19 24.22 29.58
CA PRO A 44 -25.84 24.53 29.15
C PRO A 44 -25.71 24.27 27.63
N GLU A 45 -26.11 25.24 26.82
CA GLU A 45 -25.80 25.22 25.39
C GLU A 45 -24.30 25.37 25.21
N TYR A 46 -23.70 24.36 24.58
CA TYR A 46 -22.32 24.46 24.12
C TYR A 46 -22.27 25.44 22.94
N LYS A 47 -22.00 26.71 23.23
CA LYS A 47 -21.59 27.66 22.19
C LYS A 47 -20.15 27.33 21.82
N ARG A 48 -19.95 26.70 20.65
CA ARG A 48 -18.63 26.69 20.01
C ARG A 48 -18.13 28.14 19.98
N ARG A 49 -16.92 28.38 20.49
CA ARG A 49 -16.26 29.68 20.29
C ARG A 49 -16.19 29.92 18.78
N SER A 50 -16.98 30.87 18.29
CA SER A 50 -17.07 31.23 16.87
C SER A 50 -15.79 31.91 16.38
N SER A 51 -15.06 32.58 17.28
CA SER A 51 -13.75 33.14 17.01
C SER A 51 -12.83 32.99 18.22
N GLN A 52 -11.61 32.55 17.97
CA GLN A 52 -10.51 32.68 18.93
C GLN A 52 -9.74 33.93 18.50
N SER A 53 -9.68 34.95 19.35
CA SER A 53 -8.90 36.14 19.07
C SER A 53 -7.41 35.74 19.00
N TYR A 54 -6.73 36.27 17.99
CA TYR A 54 -5.27 36.13 17.87
C TYR A 54 -4.67 37.52 18.02
N PRO A 55 -4.64 38.11 19.24
CA PRO A 55 -4.29 39.50 19.44
C PRO A 55 -2.89 39.87 18.92
N VAL A 56 -1.93 38.94 19.00
CA VAL A 56 -0.56 39.13 18.47
C VAL A 56 -0.52 38.98 16.94
N LEU A 57 -1.33 38.09 16.36
CA LEU A 57 -1.34 37.88 14.92
C LEU A 57 -2.18 38.93 14.17
N GLU A 58 -3.13 39.59 14.86
CA GLU A 58 -4.06 40.56 14.26
C GLU A 58 -3.37 41.66 13.48
N LYS A 59 -2.24 42.17 14.01
CA LYS A 59 -1.44 43.20 13.35
C LYS A 59 -0.83 42.74 12.01
N HIS A 60 -0.56 41.45 11.86
CA HIS A 60 0.12 40.89 10.69
C HIS A 60 -0.82 40.11 9.74
N ARG A 61 -2.13 40.07 10.04
CA ARG A 61 -3.11 39.35 9.21
C ARG A 61 -3.16 39.88 7.77
N ALA A 62 -3.13 41.21 7.61
CA ALA A 62 -3.15 41.85 6.30
C ALA A 62 -1.91 41.48 5.47
N THR A 63 -0.73 41.44 6.09
CA THR A 63 0.53 41.05 5.46
C THR A 63 0.51 39.59 4.99
N ILE A 64 0.01 38.67 5.84
CA ILE A 64 -0.13 37.25 5.49
C ILE A 64 -1.10 37.07 4.32
N GLN A 65 -2.24 37.77 4.33
CA GLN A 65 -3.21 37.69 3.24
C GLN A 65 -2.64 38.22 1.93
N ARG A 66 -1.86 39.32 1.97
CA ARG A 66 -1.17 39.87 0.80
C ARG A 66 -0.19 38.85 0.21
N TRP A 67 0.69 38.27 1.02
CA TRP A 67 1.65 37.25 0.53
C TRP A 67 0.95 36.01 -0.05
N LEU A 68 -0.14 35.55 0.57
CA LEU A 68 -0.92 34.42 0.05
C LEU A 68 -1.66 34.76 -1.26
N LYS A 69 -2.00 36.05 -1.48
CA LYS A 69 -2.60 36.51 -2.74
C LYS A 69 -1.54 36.56 -3.85
N GLU A 70 -0.37 37.12 -3.57
CA GLU A 70 0.79 37.16 -4.48
C GLU A 70 1.26 35.74 -4.87
N ASP A 71 1.21 34.78 -3.94
CA ASP A 71 1.51 33.38 -4.21
C ASP A 71 0.65 32.77 -5.34
N ARG A 72 -0.53 33.32 -5.64
CA ARG A 72 -1.39 32.80 -6.73
C ARG A 72 -0.74 32.96 -8.09
N GLU A 73 -0.03 34.06 -8.30
CA GLU A 73 0.62 34.41 -9.58
C GLU A 73 1.95 33.66 -9.77
N ASN A 74 2.49 33.09 -8.70
CA ASN A 74 3.76 32.37 -8.72
C ASN A 74 3.61 30.85 -8.99
N PRO A 75 4.63 30.21 -9.62
CA PRO A 75 4.66 28.76 -9.81
C PRO A 75 4.55 28.00 -8.49
N LYS A 76 3.88 26.83 -8.47
CA LYS A 76 3.61 26.04 -7.23
C LYS A 76 4.85 25.82 -6.35
N LYS A 77 6.03 25.62 -6.94
CA LYS A 77 7.30 25.38 -6.23
C LYS A 77 7.90 26.64 -5.56
N GLN A 78 7.41 27.83 -5.90
CA GLN A 78 7.90 29.12 -5.41
C GLN A 78 6.87 29.82 -4.49
N ARG A 79 5.78 29.15 -4.12
CA ARG A 79 4.77 29.69 -3.19
C ARG A 79 5.23 29.54 -1.75
N HIS A 80 4.80 30.44 -0.89
CA HIS A 80 5.16 30.41 0.53
C HIS A 80 4.55 29.20 1.24
N THR A 81 5.40 28.44 1.94
CA THR A 81 4.96 27.48 2.94
C THR A 81 4.57 28.22 4.22
N ALA A 82 3.69 27.64 5.05
CA ALA A 82 3.30 28.27 6.32
C ALA A 82 4.49 28.51 7.26
N ARG A 83 5.54 27.66 7.17
CA ARG A 83 6.81 27.88 7.86
C ARG A 83 7.58 29.08 7.31
N ARG A 84 7.65 29.24 5.98
CA ARG A 84 8.32 30.40 5.37
C ARG A 84 7.60 31.71 5.71
N ILE A 85 6.26 31.70 5.74
CA ILE A 85 5.47 32.85 6.21
C ILE A 85 5.85 33.22 7.65
N TYR A 86 5.95 32.24 8.55
CA TYR A 86 6.36 32.48 9.93
C TYR A 86 7.77 33.08 10.02
N THR A 87 8.75 32.52 9.29
CA THR A 87 10.11 33.04 9.27
C THR A 87 10.16 34.48 8.76
N ARG A 88 9.46 34.80 7.66
CA ARG A 88 9.37 36.17 7.14
C ARG A 88 8.68 37.13 8.10
N LEU A 89 7.66 36.67 8.84
CA LEU A 89 7.01 37.50 9.87
C LEU A 89 7.97 37.87 11.02
N ILE A 90 8.87 36.96 11.40
CA ILE A 90 9.88 37.28 12.42
C ILE A 90 10.92 38.25 11.85
N GLU A 91 11.44 37.95 10.65
CA GLU A 91 12.55 38.68 10.03
C GLU A 91 12.16 40.10 9.57
N GLU A 92 10.98 40.24 8.94
CA GLU A 92 10.56 41.49 8.27
C GLU A 92 9.60 42.33 9.12
N GLU A 93 8.84 41.69 10.01
CA GLU A 93 7.70 42.32 10.70
C GLU A 93 7.81 42.24 12.24
N GLY A 94 8.86 41.62 12.78
CA GLY A 94 9.10 41.54 14.23
C GLY A 94 8.07 40.71 15.00
N TYR A 95 7.54 39.64 14.40
CA TYR A 95 6.49 38.82 15.01
C TYR A 95 6.98 38.00 16.22
N GLU A 96 6.36 38.22 17.38
CA GLU A 96 6.71 37.53 18.65
C GLU A 96 5.84 36.29 18.97
N GLY A 97 4.95 35.88 18.06
CA GLY A 97 4.04 34.77 18.30
C GLY A 97 4.59 33.39 17.89
N SER A 98 3.77 32.35 18.08
CA SER A 98 4.16 30.97 17.77
C SER A 98 3.91 30.58 16.31
N GLU A 99 4.79 29.72 15.76
CA GLU A 99 4.61 29.11 14.42
C GLU A 99 3.25 28.41 14.28
N VAL A 100 2.80 27.72 15.34
CA VAL A 100 1.54 26.97 15.36
C VAL A 100 0.34 27.89 15.10
N THR A 101 0.38 29.11 15.65
CA THR A 101 -0.64 30.14 15.44
C THR A 101 -0.70 30.60 13.98
N VAL A 102 0.46 30.86 13.37
CA VAL A 102 0.57 31.25 11.96
C VAL A 102 0.09 30.12 11.04
N ARG A 103 0.51 28.88 11.28
CA ARG A 103 0.08 27.71 10.50
C ARG A 103 -1.43 27.51 10.53
N ARG A 104 -2.04 27.66 11.72
CA ARG A 104 -3.48 27.55 11.88
C ARG A 104 -4.22 28.65 11.12
N TYR A 105 -3.74 29.89 11.20
CA TYR A 105 -4.35 31.02 10.48
C TYR A 105 -4.21 30.89 8.96
N VAL A 106 -3.01 30.53 8.46
CA VAL A 106 -2.78 30.28 7.03
C VAL A 106 -3.72 29.19 6.51
N ARG A 107 -3.94 28.11 7.28
CA ARG A 107 -4.90 27.05 6.93
C ARG A 107 -6.34 27.59 6.84
N GLN A 108 -6.76 28.43 7.79
CA GLN A 108 -8.09 29.05 7.77
C GLN A 108 -8.28 29.97 6.55
N VAL A 109 -7.28 30.80 6.25
CA VAL A 109 -7.33 31.69 5.07
C VAL A 109 -7.37 30.86 3.79
N LYS A 110 -6.51 29.84 3.65
CA LYS A 110 -6.52 28.96 2.49
C LYS A 110 -7.86 28.23 2.30
N ALA A 111 -8.47 27.75 3.38
CA ALA A 111 -9.78 27.12 3.32
C ALA A 111 -10.91 28.11 2.94
N LYS A 112 -10.92 29.32 3.51
CA LYS A 112 -11.92 30.35 3.23
C LYS A 112 -11.83 30.88 1.80
N GLU A 113 -10.61 31.03 1.30
CA GLU A 113 -10.31 31.55 -0.04
C GLU A 113 -10.29 30.48 -1.13
N GLY A 114 -10.71 29.24 -0.82
CA GLY A 114 -10.72 28.12 -1.77
C GLY A 114 -9.34 27.73 -2.31
N MET A 115 -8.26 28.11 -1.63
CA MET A 115 -6.88 27.80 -2.02
C MET A 115 -6.46 26.38 -1.59
N ASP A 116 -7.16 25.79 -0.62
CA ASP A 116 -7.14 24.34 -0.38
C ASP A 116 -8.10 23.68 -1.38
N THR A 117 -7.62 23.46 -2.61
CA THR A 117 -8.19 22.45 -3.51
C THR A 117 -7.74 21.08 -3.01
N SER A 118 -8.11 20.72 -1.78
CA SER A 118 -8.15 19.31 -1.43
C SER A 118 -9.38 18.78 -2.16
N ASP A 119 -9.16 18.19 -3.33
CA ASP A 119 -10.22 17.54 -4.09
C ASP A 119 -11.02 16.67 -3.12
N ALA A 120 -12.34 16.88 -3.06
CA ALA A 120 -13.22 16.08 -2.25
C ALA A 120 -13.35 14.73 -2.94
N PHE A 121 -12.62 13.72 -2.46
CA PHE A 121 -12.71 12.37 -3.00
C PHE A 121 -13.90 11.65 -2.38
N LEU A 122 -14.81 11.15 -3.24
CA LEU A 122 -15.81 10.18 -2.82
C LEU A 122 -15.10 8.86 -2.53
N VAL A 123 -15.21 8.37 -1.30
CA VAL A 123 -14.77 7.02 -0.95
C VAL A 123 -15.77 6.06 -1.59
N LEU A 124 -15.39 5.47 -2.73
CA LEU A 124 -16.18 4.40 -3.33
C LEU A 124 -16.01 3.15 -2.48
N GLU A 125 -17.13 2.59 -2.00
CA GLU A 125 -17.11 1.30 -1.34
C GLU A 125 -16.74 0.21 -2.36
N PRO A 126 -15.73 -0.61 -2.08
CA PRO A 126 -15.31 -1.65 -3.01
C PRO A 126 -16.38 -2.74 -3.11
N GLU A 127 -16.66 -3.21 -4.32
CA GLU A 127 -17.50 -4.38 -4.55
C GLU A 127 -16.77 -5.66 -4.15
N CYS A 128 -17.51 -6.61 -3.58
CA CYS A 128 -16.97 -7.89 -3.12
C CYS A 128 -16.44 -8.72 -4.30
N GLY A 129 -15.19 -9.17 -4.22
CA GLY A 129 -14.59 -10.12 -5.18
C GLY A 129 -14.24 -9.53 -6.54
N LYS A 130 -14.41 -8.23 -6.73
CA LYS A 130 -14.29 -7.60 -8.05
C LYS A 130 -12.89 -7.13 -8.39
N GLU A 131 -12.25 -6.41 -7.46
CA GLU A 131 -11.00 -5.71 -7.72
C GLU A 131 -9.92 -6.07 -6.70
N ALA A 132 -8.72 -6.41 -7.19
CA ALA A 132 -7.52 -6.49 -6.38
C ALA A 132 -6.40 -5.61 -6.95
N GLU A 133 -5.63 -5.00 -6.06
CA GLU A 133 -4.47 -4.18 -6.38
C GLU A 133 -3.21 -5.03 -6.24
N ALA A 134 -2.32 -4.93 -7.23
CA ALA A 134 -1.04 -5.62 -7.23
C ALA A 134 0.12 -4.64 -7.42
N ASP A 135 1.21 -4.87 -6.68
CA ASP A 135 2.40 -4.04 -6.77
C ASP A 135 3.66 -4.74 -6.28
N TRP A 136 4.82 -4.19 -6.64
CA TRP A 136 6.12 -4.64 -6.18
C TRP A 136 6.66 -3.74 -5.07
N GLY A 137 7.18 -4.37 -4.03
CA GLY A 137 8.00 -3.73 -3.01
C GLY A 137 9.44 -4.22 -3.07
N GLU A 138 10.34 -3.43 -2.49
CA GLU A 138 11.74 -3.82 -2.27
C GLU A 138 12.03 -3.90 -0.77
N ALA A 139 12.86 -4.85 -0.36
CA ALA A 139 13.31 -5.02 1.01
C ALA A 139 14.67 -5.74 1.09
N LEU A 140 15.14 -5.95 2.31
CA LEU A 140 16.39 -6.62 2.63
C LEU A 140 16.11 -7.83 3.53
N ALA A 141 16.77 -8.94 3.24
CA ALA A 141 16.82 -10.12 4.10
C ALA A 141 18.27 -10.60 4.22
N ILE A 142 18.58 -11.36 5.26
CA ILE A 142 19.86 -12.04 5.40
C ILE A 142 19.65 -13.48 4.94
N VAL A 143 20.12 -13.80 3.74
CA VAL A 143 20.00 -15.14 3.13
C VAL A 143 21.36 -15.83 3.21
N LYS A 144 21.44 -16.97 3.91
CA LYS A 144 22.71 -17.70 4.15
C LYS A 144 23.81 -16.80 4.73
N GLY A 145 23.44 -15.95 5.69
CA GLY A 145 24.35 -14.99 6.31
C GLY A 145 24.68 -13.75 5.46
N ILE A 146 24.19 -13.64 4.21
CA ILE A 146 24.47 -12.52 3.31
C ILE A 146 23.28 -11.57 3.24
N ARG A 147 23.51 -10.28 3.51
CA ARG A 147 22.52 -9.22 3.29
C ARG A 147 22.18 -9.11 1.81
N THR A 148 20.99 -9.55 1.45
CA THR A 148 20.53 -9.69 0.07
C THR A 148 19.30 -8.80 -0.14
N PRO A 149 19.38 -7.80 -1.04
CA PRO A 149 18.18 -7.09 -1.47
C PRO A 149 17.28 -8.04 -2.26
N PHE A 150 15.98 -7.92 -2.04
CA PHE A 150 14.99 -8.68 -2.76
C PHE A 150 13.77 -7.83 -3.09
N HIS A 151 13.02 -8.30 -4.07
CA HIS A 151 11.76 -7.74 -4.48
C HIS A 151 10.64 -8.62 -3.93
N PHE A 152 9.52 -8.06 -3.52
CA PHE A 152 8.36 -8.85 -3.14
C PHE A 152 7.14 -8.36 -3.88
N PHE A 153 6.39 -9.32 -4.41
CA PHE A 153 5.09 -9.09 -4.97
C PHE A 153 4.09 -8.97 -3.83
N CYS A 154 3.20 -7.98 -3.90
CA CYS A 154 2.09 -7.82 -2.99
C CYS A 154 0.79 -7.71 -3.79
N MET A 155 -0.19 -8.55 -3.45
CA MET A 155 -1.56 -8.45 -3.95
C MET A 155 -2.51 -8.25 -2.79
N ARG A 156 -3.47 -7.33 -2.96
CA ARG A 156 -4.49 -7.04 -1.96
C ARG A 156 -5.85 -6.82 -2.63
N PRO A 157 -6.89 -7.57 -2.26
CA PRO A 157 -8.25 -7.27 -2.64
C PRO A 157 -8.72 -5.95 -2.03
N ARG A 158 -9.46 -5.14 -2.78
CA ARG A 158 -9.98 -3.87 -2.25
C ARG A 158 -11.06 -4.09 -1.20
N PHE A 159 -11.87 -5.13 -1.36
CA PHE A 159 -12.95 -5.46 -0.44
C PHE A 159 -12.40 -6.01 0.87
N SER A 160 -11.82 -7.22 0.93
CA SER A 160 -11.35 -7.79 2.21
C SER A 160 -10.12 -7.08 2.77
N GLY A 161 -9.23 -6.62 1.89
CA GLY A 161 -7.94 -6.06 2.26
C GLY A 161 -6.90 -7.10 2.64
N LYS A 162 -7.15 -8.41 2.45
CA LYS A 162 -6.25 -9.50 2.82
C LYS A 162 -4.97 -9.47 1.98
N PRO A 163 -3.80 -9.25 2.56
CA PRO A 163 -2.57 -9.17 1.79
C PRO A 163 -2.05 -10.57 1.47
N PHE A 164 -1.60 -10.76 0.24
CA PHE A 164 -0.71 -11.83 -0.16
C PHE A 164 0.65 -11.23 -0.49
N VAL A 165 1.73 -11.87 -0.04
CA VAL A 165 3.10 -11.41 -0.26
C VAL A 165 4.01 -12.59 -0.60
N ARG A 166 4.83 -12.44 -1.64
CA ARG A 166 5.86 -13.42 -2.02
C ARG A 166 7.14 -12.73 -2.47
N ALA A 167 8.27 -13.17 -1.95
CA ALA A 167 9.61 -12.66 -2.23
C ALA A 167 10.25 -13.34 -3.45
N TYR A 168 10.96 -12.53 -4.22
CA TYR A 168 11.66 -12.87 -5.44
C TYR A 168 13.00 -12.13 -5.53
N PRO A 169 14.01 -12.74 -6.17
CA PRO A 169 15.28 -12.09 -6.44
C PRO A 169 15.20 -11.04 -7.58
N CYS A 170 14.11 -10.98 -8.36
CA CYS A 170 13.92 -10.00 -9.44
C CYS A 170 12.43 -9.74 -9.77
N GLU A 171 12.13 -8.62 -10.43
CA GLU A 171 10.76 -8.23 -10.87
C GLU A 171 10.50 -8.58 -12.36
N ARG A 172 11.09 -9.67 -12.88
CA ARG A 172 10.94 -10.05 -14.30
C ARG A 172 9.58 -10.69 -14.59
N GLN A 173 9.22 -10.81 -15.87
CA GLN A 173 7.95 -11.40 -16.30
C GLN A 173 7.67 -12.79 -15.69
N GLN A 174 8.67 -13.66 -15.60
CA GLN A 174 8.50 -14.98 -15.00
C GLN A 174 8.11 -14.88 -13.52
N ALA A 175 8.79 -14.00 -12.76
CA ALA A 175 8.47 -13.72 -11.37
C ALA A 175 7.07 -13.11 -11.22
N PHE A 176 6.68 -12.25 -12.16
CA PHE A 176 5.36 -11.64 -12.18
C PHE A 176 4.25 -12.67 -12.40
N PHE A 177 4.38 -13.57 -13.37
CA PHE A 177 3.38 -14.63 -13.58
C PHE A 177 3.36 -15.62 -12.43
N ASP A 178 4.52 -16.07 -11.98
CA ASP A 178 4.65 -16.97 -10.84
C ASP A 178 3.97 -16.39 -9.58
N ALA A 179 4.18 -15.11 -9.30
CA ALA A 179 3.58 -14.44 -8.16
C ALA A 179 2.05 -14.37 -8.25
N HIS A 180 1.50 -14.17 -9.45
CA HIS A 180 0.05 -14.19 -9.66
C HIS A 180 -0.51 -15.60 -9.50
N VAL A 181 0.14 -16.63 -10.04
CA VAL A 181 -0.29 -18.02 -9.86
C VAL A 181 -0.38 -18.38 -8.38
N HIS A 182 0.67 -18.07 -7.61
CA HIS A 182 0.66 -18.30 -6.17
C HIS A 182 -0.36 -17.42 -5.42
N ALA A 183 -0.59 -16.19 -5.86
CA ALA A 183 -1.62 -15.33 -5.28
C ALA A 183 -3.03 -15.90 -5.53
N PHE A 184 -3.32 -16.32 -6.75
CA PHE A 184 -4.61 -16.92 -7.13
C PHE A 184 -4.87 -18.21 -6.36
N ASP A 185 -3.84 -19.04 -6.17
CA ASP A 185 -3.90 -20.23 -5.33
C ASP A 185 -4.20 -19.88 -3.87
N PHE A 186 -3.48 -18.89 -3.30
CA PHE A 186 -3.72 -18.39 -1.94
C PHE A 186 -5.14 -17.87 -1.74
N PHE A 187 -5.67 -17.13 -2.71
CA PHE A 187 -7.03 -16.60 -2.65
C PHE A 187 -8.10 -17.65 -3.01
N GLY A 188 -7.71 -18.79 -3.61
CA GLY A 188 -8.61 -19.83 -4.07
C GLY A 188 -9.44 -19.45 -5.30
N GLY A 189 -8.99 -18.45 -6.06
CA GLY A 189 -9.71 -17.90 -7.21
C GLY A 189 -9.02 -16.68 -7.82
N VAL A 190 -9.57 -16.19 -8.92
CA VAL A 190 -9.05 -15.03 -9.66
C VAL A 190 -10.02 -13.84 -9.55
N PHE A 191 -9.47 -12.66 -9.28
CA PHE A 191 -10.24 -11.41 -9.30
C PHE A 191 -10.53 -11.00 -10.75
N PRO A 192 -11.78 -10.63 -11.09
CA PRO A 192 -12.14 -10.17 -12.44
C PRO A 192 -11.32 -8.98 -12.91
N VAL A 193 -10.93 -8.07 -12.01
CA VAL A 193 -10.12 -6.90 -12.33
C VAL A 193 -8.89 -6.85 -11.42
N LEU A 194 -7.71 -6.87 -12.05
CA LEU A 194 -6.43 -6.60 -11.39
C LEU A 194 -5.93 -5.21 -11.73
N VAL A 195 -5.72 -4.41 -10.70
CA VAL A 195 -5.25 -3.03 -10.80
C VAL A 195 -3.74 -2.98 -10.55
N TYR A 196 -3.01 -2.45 -11.53
CA TYR A 196 -1.57 -2.25 -11.46
C TYR A 196 -1.23 -0.75 -11.46
N ASP A 197 -0.15 -0.37 -10.78
CA ASP A 197 0.43 0.97 -11.03
C ASP A 197 1.24 0.91 -12.33
N ASN A 198 1.69 2.07 -12.80
CA ASN A 198 2.71 2.20 -13.80
C ASN A 198 3.97 1.44 -13.34
N LEU A 199 4.00 0.15 -13.61
CA LEU A 199 5.02 -0.75 -13.12
C LEU A 199 6.39 -0.25 -13.61
N LYS A 200 7.44 -0.50 -12.84
CA LYS A 200 8.81 -0.14 -13.26
C LYS A 200 9.10 -0.66 -14.66
N SER A 201 10.05 -0.02 -15.33
CA SER A 201 10.40 -0.22 -16.74
C SER A 201 10.59 -1.67 -17.21
N ALA A 202 10.81 -2.64 -16.31
CA ALA A 202 10.88 -4.06 -16.63
C ALA A 202 9.50 -4.68 -16.92
N VAL A 203 8.47 -4.38 -16.12
CA VAL A 203 7.11 -4.89 -16.35
C VAL A 203 6.34 -3.95 -17.29
N GLU A 204 6.68 -2.66 -17.32
CA GLU A 204 6.21 -1.76 -18.38
C GLU A 204 6.64 -2.26 -19.77
N LYS A 205 7.88 -2.76 -19.92
CA LYS A 205 8.33 -3.40 -21.18
C LYS A 205 7.46 -4.59 -21.58
N VAL A 206 6.99 -5.36 -20.59
CA VAL A 206 6.08 -6.49 -20.78
C VAL A 206 4.69 -6.03 -21.24
N LEU A 207 4.21 -4.90 -20.70
CA LEU A 207 2.82 -4.45 -20.86
C LEU A 207 2.61 -3.49 -22.03
N THR A 208 3.57 -2.60 -22.28
CA THR A 208 3.49 -1.49 -23.26
C THR A 208 4.78 -1.34 -24.09
N GLY A 209 5.83 -2.10 -23.80
CA GLY A 209 7.10 -2.03 -24.52
C GLY A 209 7.04 -2.52 -25.96
N ARG A 210 8.13 -2.32 -26.72
CA ARG A 210 8.24 -2.76 -28.13
C ARG A 210 8.42 -4.27 -28.29
N ASN A 211 8.50 -5.05 -27.21
CA ASN A 211 8.76 -6.49 -27.25
C ASN A 211 7.45 -7.28 -27.41
N ARG A 212 7.12 -7.66 -28.65
CA ARG A 212 5.87 -8.40 -28.98
C ARG A 212 5.72 -9.72 -28.21
N ILE A 213 6.83 -10.41 -27.92
CA ILE A 213 6.81 -11.73 -27.26
C ILE A 213 6.29 -11.60 -25.82
N GLU A 214 6.76 -10.61 -25.07
CA GLU A 214 6.35 -10.40 -23.69
C GLU A 214 4.88 -9.97 -23.60
N GLN A 215 4.42 -9.14 -24.55
CA GLN A 215 3.01 -8.73 -24.64
C GLN A 215 2.09 -9.93 -24.93
N ASP A 216 2.48 -10.81 -25.86
CA ASP A 216 1.68 -11.99 -26.19
C ASP A 216 1.64 -12.98 -25.03
N ALA A 217 2.74 -13.15 -24.28
CA ALA A 217 2.76 -13.96 -23.07
C ALA A 217 1.79 -13.41 -22.00
N PHE A 218 1.74 -12.08 -21.81
CA PHE A 218 0.78 -11.48 -20.88
C PHE A 218 -0.67 -11.60 -21.34
N ARG A 219 -0.94 -11.41 -22.64
CA ARG A 219 -2.28 -11.63 -23.21
C ARG A 219 -2.75 -13.07 -23.00
N ARG A 220 -1.88 -14.05 -23.23
CA ARG A 220 -2.17 -15.47 -22.96
C ARG A 220 -2.45 -15.70 -21.48
N PHE A 221 -1.64 -15.12 -20.59
CA PHE A 221 -1.85 -15.21 -19.15
C PHE A 221 -3.22 -14.64 -18.72
N LYS A 222 -3.57 -13.44 -19.19
CA LYS A 222 -4.88 -12.83 -18.95
C LYS A 222 -6.04 -13.68 -19.48
N ALA A 223 -5.92 -14.20 -20.70
CA ALA A 223 -6.96 -15.02 -21.31
C ALA A 223 -7.13 -16.35 -20.57
N TYR A 224 -6.04 -16.95 -20.09
CA TYR A 224 -6.06 -18.21 -19.36
C TYR A 224 -6.77 -18.09 -18.01
N TYR A 225 -6.47 -17.03 -17.26
CA TYR A 225 -7.06 -16.76 -15.94
C TYR A 225 -8.32 -15.89 -15.99
N SER A 226 -8.75 -15.48 -17.19
CA SER A 226 -9.98 -14.72 -17.45
C SER A 226 -10.14 -13.41 -16.66
N PHE A 227 -9.05 -12.64 -16.47
CA PHE A 227 -9.10 -11.35 -15.78
C PHE A 227 -8.79 -10.15 -16.69
N GLU A 228 -9.34 -8.99 -16.30
CA GLU A 228 -9.02 -7.70 -16.89
C GLU A 228 -7.89 -7.02 -16.10
N ALA A 229 -6.97 -6.37 -16.82
CA ALA A 229 -5.86 -5.63 -16.22
C ALA A 229 -6.15 -4.14 -16.39
N ARG A 230 -6.29 -3.41 -15.28
CA ARG A 230 -6.50 -1.97 -15.25
C ARG A 230 -5.22 -1.29 -14.78
N PHE A 231 -4.81 -0.23 -15.46
CA PHE A 231 -3.64 0.57 -15.12
C PHE A 231 -4.08 1.92 -14.61
N CYS A 232 -3.52 2.36 -13.48
CA CYS A 232 -3.82 3.68 -12.92
C CYS A 232 -3.33 4.81 -13.85
N ASN A 233 -4.06 5.93 -13.85
CA ASN A 233 -3.66 7.10 -14.64
C ASN A 233 -2.41 7.77 -14.04
N PRO A 234 -1.45 8.25 -14.87
CA PRO A 234 -0.30 8.99 -14.38
C PRO A 234 -0.71 10.17 -13.49
N GLY A 235 -0.17 10.23 -12.27
CA GLY A 235 -0.43 11.31 -11.31
C GLY A 235 -1.66 11.11 -10.40
N SER A 236 -2.33 9.96 -10.46
CA SER A 236 -3.53 9.65 -9.66
C SER A 236 -3.21 8.79 -8.43
N ALA A 237 -2.33 9.29 -7.54
CA ALA A 237 -1.90 8.58 -6.32
C ALA A 237 -3.06 8.14 -5.40
N ASN A 238 -4.22 8.79 -5.50
CA ASN A 238 -5.40 8.50 -4.70
C ASN A 238 -6.12 7.20 -5.14
N GLU A 239 -5.91 6.75 -6.38
CA GLU A 239 -6.48 5.50 -6.88
C GLU A 239 -5.77 4.26 -6.32
N LYS A 240 -4.63 4.39 -5.62
CA LYS A 240 -3.79 3.25 -5.24
C LYS A 240 -3.20 3.29 -3.82
N GLY A 241 -3.80 4.07 -2.92
CA GLY A 241 -3.33 4.13 -1.52
C GLY A 241 -3.42 2.79 -0.76
N GLY A 242 -4.19 1.83 -1.29
CA GLY A 242 -4.45 0.55 -0.66
C GLY A 242 -3.23 -0.37 -0.57
N VAL A 243 -2.66 -0.76 -1.71
CA VAL A 243 -1.50 -1.66 -1.75
C VAL A 243 -0.20 -0.98 -1.35
N GLU A 244 -0.04 0.34 -1.59
CA GLU A 244 1.12 1.10 -1.04
C GLU A 244 1.14 1.07 0.49
N GLY A 245 -0.03 1.24 1.11
CA GLY A 245 -0.21 1.13 2.54
C GLY A 245 0.19 -0.25 3.06
N VAL A 246 -0.14 -1.30 2.31
CA VAL A 246 0.24 -2.69 2.65
C VAL A 246 1.71 -2.95 2.44
N ILE A 247 2.34 -2.50 1.36
CA ILE A 247 3.79 -2.58 1.16
C ILE A 247 4.52 -1.96 2.36
N ARG A 248 4.06 -0.77 2.79
CA ARG A 248 4.61 -0.10 3.98
C ARG A 248 4.39 -0.91 5.26
N TYR A 249 3.21 -1.52 5.41
CA TYR A 249 2.89 -2.37 6.55
C TYR A 249 3.76 -3.64 6.58
N VAL A 250 3.89 -4.35 5.47
CA VAL A 250 4.70 -5.56 5.30
C VAL A 250 6.16 -5.26 5.67
N ARG A 251 6.72 -4.17 5.14
CA ARG A 251 8.08 -3.72 5.50
C ARG A 251 8.28 -3.51 6.98
N ARG A 252 7.27 -3.02 7.70
CA ARG A 252 7.36 -2.65 9.13
C ARG A 252 6.98 -3.78 10.09
N ASN A 253 6.16 -4.74 9.65
CA ASN A 253 5.58 -5.74 10.54
C ASN A 253 5.95 -7.18 10.17
N PHE A 254 6.19 -7.49 8.90
CA PHE A 254 6.55 -8.84 8.47
C PHE A 254 8.07 -9.01 8.34
N LEU A 255 8.74 -7.91 7.98
CA LEU A 255 10.17 -7.86 7.66
C LEU A 255 11.00 -7.14 8.74
N VAL A 256 10.40 -6.89 9.91
CA VAL A 256 11.09 -6.36 11.08
C VAL A 256 10.87 -7.32 12.26
N PRO A 257 11.95 -7.84 12.88
CA PRO A 257 13.35 -7.63 12.52
C PRO A 257 13.68 -8.20 11.12
N VAL A 258 14.80 -7.75 10.54
CA VAL A 258 15.25 -8.22 9.21
C VAL A 258 15.30 -9.75 9.22
N PRO A 259 14.56 -10.46 8.34
CA PRO A 259 14.52 -11.91 8.35
C PRO A 259 15.91 -12.49 8.10
N VAL A 260 16.25 -13.54 8.86
CA VAL A 260 17.44 -14.37 8.66
C VAL A 260 16.94 -15.74 8.23
N VAL A 261 17.33 -16.17 7.03
CA VAL A 261 16.83 -17.39 6.39
C VAL A 261 17.95 -18.08 5.62
N GLU A 262 17.81 -19.38 5.36
CA GLU A 262 18.72 -20.17 4.54
C GLU A 262 18.35 -20.13 3.05
N SER A 263 17.10 -19.77 2.71
CA SER A 263 16.65 -19.70 1.32
C SER A 263 15.50 -18.73 1.10
N PHE A 264 15.24 -18.41 -0.17
CA PHE A 264 14.03 -17.67 -0.57
C PHE A 264 12.74 -18.46 -0.30
N GLU A 265 12.80 -19.78 -0.33
CA GLU A 265 11.65 -20.64 -0.01
C GLU A 265 11.23 -20.46 1.44
N GLU A 266 12.20 -20.51 2.36
CA GLU A 266 11.97 -20.25 3.79
C GLU A 266 11.44 -18.83 4.05
N LEU A 267 11.96 -17.82 3.33
CA LEU A 267 11.44 -16.46 3.40
C LEU A 267 9.98 -16.39 2.95
N ASN A 268 9.63 -17.12 1.88
CA ASN A 268 8.27 -17.19 1.37
C ASN A 268 7.32 -17.90 2.31
N GLU A 269 7.75 -18.97 2.99
CA GLU A 269 6.96 -19.60 4.05
C GLU A 269 6.70 -18.63 5.22
N HIS A 270 7.72 -17.89 5.66
CA HIS A 270 7.57 -16.88 6.72
C HIS A 270 6.58 -15.78 6.34
N LEU A 271 6.68 -15.28 5.10
CA LEU A 271 5.76 -14.28 4.56
C LEU A 271 4.34 -14.82 4.45
N LEU A 272 4.16 -16.06 4.00
CA LEU A 272 2.85 -16.72 3.90
C LEU A 272 2.20 -16.86 5.28
N ARG A 273 2.94 -17.33 6.29
CA ARG A 273 2.47 -17.43 7.68
C ARG A 273 2.05 -16.05 8.22
N SER A 274 2.80 -15.00 7.87
CA SER A 274 2.49 -13.63 8.26
C SER A 274 1.20 -13.11 7.60
N CYS A 275 0.99 -13.43 6.32
CA CYS A 275 -0.24 -13.10 5.60
C CYS A 275 -1.46 -13.78 6.22
N LEU A 276 -1.35 -15.07 6.56
CA LEU A 276 -2.41 -15.82 7.25
C LEU A 276 -2.73 -15.21 8.62
N LYS A 277 -1.71 -14.88 9.42
CA LYS A 277 -1.90 -14.25 10.73
C LYS A 277 -2.59 -12.88 10.64
N HIS A 278 -2.30 -12.11 9.58
CA HIS A 278 -2.90 -10.80 9.36
C HIS A 278 -4.41 -10.86 9.10
N GLY A 279 -4.95 -12.00 8.68
CA GLY A 279 -6.39 -12.22 8.50
C GLY A 279 -7.24 -11.94 9.75
N SER A 280 -6.67 -12.18 10.94
CA SER A 280 -7.31 -11.87 12.23
C SER A 280 -7.46 -10.36 12.53
N HIS A 281 -6.76 -9.50 11.78
CA HIS A 281 -6.76 -8.06 12.01
C HIS A 281 -8.09 -7.42 11.61
N ARG A 282 -8.45 -6.32 12.28
CA ARG A 282 -9.63 -5.50 11.95
C ARG A 282 -9.18 -4.17 11.37
N ILE A 283 -9.59 -3.90 10.13
CA ILE A 283 -9.28 -2.63 9.47
C ILE A 283 -10.06 -1.51 10.18
N ALA A 284 -9.39 -0.38 10.45
CA ALA A 284 -10.01 0.77 11.10
C ALA A 284 -11.24 1.25 10.31
N GLY A 285 -12.37 1.41 11.00
CA GLY A 285 -13.65 1.76 10.39
C GLY A 285 -14.51 0.54 9.97
N ARG A 286 -14.03 -0.69 10.17
CA ARG A 286 -14.80 -1.92 9.88
C ARG A 286 -15.15 -2.71 11.13
N THR A 287 -16.32 -3.34 11.10
CA THR A 287 -16.86 -4.18 12.17
C THR A 287 -16.28 -5.59 12.13
N GLU A 288 -16.12 -6.16 10.94
CA GLU A 288 -15.60 -7.51 10.72
C GLU A 288 -14.05 -7.54 10.64
N ASN A 289 -13.46 -8.71 10.87
CA ASN A 289 -12.04 -8.96 10.60
C ASN A 289 -11.80 -9.28 9.12
N ILE A 290 -10.54 -9.24 8.70
CA ILE A 290 -10.15 -9.43 7.30
C ILE A 290 -10.55 -10.83 6.81
N ASP A 291 -10.40 -11.87 7.63
CA ASP A 291 -10.76 -13.25 7.24
C ASP A 291 -12.26 -13.41 6.98
N SER A 292 -13.12 -12.86 7.81
CA SER A 292 -14.58 -12.96 7.61
C SER A 292 -15.00 -12.27 6.31
N LEU A 293 -14.40 -11.11 6.01
CA LEU A 293 -14.63 -10.41 4.74
C LEU A 293 -14.07 -11.18 3.54
N PHE A 294 -12.95 -11.86 3.73
CA PHE A 294 -12.30 -12.65 2.69
C PHE A 294 -13.08 -13.93 2.37
N GLU A 295 -13.68 -14.62 3.35
CA GLU A 295 -14.51 -15.79 3.07
C GLU A 295 -15.71 -15.44 2.18
N ARG A 296 -16.35 -14.30 2.43
CA ARG A 296 -17.41 -13.76 1.56
C ARG A 296 -16.89 -13.45 0.16
N GLU A 297 -15.67 -12.94 0.08
CA GLU A 297 -15.02 -12.57 -1.18
C GLU A 297 -14.69 -13.79 -2.05
N LYS A 298 -14.27 -14.89 -1.41
CA LYS A 298 -13.86 -16.13 -2.06
C LYS A 298 -14.98 -16.74 -2.91
N GLU A 299 -16.23 -16.63 -2.44
CA GLU A 299 -17.41 -17.12 -3.17
C GLU A 299 -17.69 -16.36 -4.48
N CYS A 300 -17.16 -15.13 -4.61
CA CYS A 300 -17.37 -14.28 -5.78
C CYS A 300 -16.23 -14.36 -6.80
N LEU A 301 -15.15 -15.10 -6.51
CA LEU A 301 -13.98 -15.17 -7.39
C LEU A 301 -14.21 -16.08 -8.60
N ILE A 302 -13.51 -15.79 -9.68
CA ILE A 302 -13.45 -16.67 -10.84
C ILE A 302 -12.72 -17.96 -10.41
N PRO A 303 -13.27 -19.15 -10.69
CA PRO A 303 -12.65 -20.41 -10.28
C PRO A 303 -11.30 -20.60 -10.97
N LEU A 304 -10.36 -21.23 -10.26
CA LEU A 304 -9.05 -21.56 -10.82
C LEU A 304 -9.17 -22.60 -11.93
N PRO A 305 -8.34 -22.49 -12.98
CA PRO A 305 -8.21 -23.56 -13.96
C PRO A 305 -7.63 -24.82 -13.30
N ALA A 306 -8.00 -25.99 -13.81
CA ALA A 306 -7.56 -27.29 -13.26
C ALA A 306 -6.03 -27.49 -13.29
N VAL A 307 -5.35 -26.82 -14.22
CA VAL A 307 -3.89 -26.84 -14.35
C VAL A 307 -3.40 -25.39 -14.26
N PRO A 308 -2.40 -25.08 -13.43
CA PRO A 308 -1.79 -23.75 -13.46
C PRO A 308 -1.04 -23.49 -14.76
N LEU A 309 -1.08 -22.27 -15.27
CA LEU A 309 -0.24 -21.90 -16.42
C LEU A 309 1.22 -21.86 -15.98
N ALA A 310 2.06 -22.66 -16.63
CA ALA A 310 3.49 -22.66 -16.34
C ALA A 310 4.13 -21.30 -16.69
N SER A 311 4.84 -20.71 -15.73
CA SER A 311 5.57 -19.44 -15.84
C SER A 311 6.94 -19.62 -16.55
N ILE A 312 6.93 -20.25 -17.73
CA ILE A 312 8.12 -20.63 -18.48
C ILE A 312 8.33 -19.68 -19.68
N ALA A 313 9.56 -19.17 -19.83
CA ALA A 313 10.00 -18.51 -21.05
C ALA A 313 10.83 -19.46 -21.91
N LEU A 314 10.51 -19.53 -23.21
CA LEU A 314 11.25 -20.34 -24.17
C LEU A 314 12.31 -19.47 -24.85
N LEU A 315 13.56 -19.91 -24.78
CA LEU A 315 14.70 -19.24 -25.42
C LEU A 315 15.41 -20.20 -26.36
N GLU A 316 15.94 -19.68 -27.46
CA GLU A 316 16.84 -20.43 -28.32
C GLU A 316 18.26 -19.87 -28.18
N THR A 317 19.22 -20.77 -27.98
CA THR A 317 20.63 -20.40 -27.80
C THR A 317 21.53 -21.46 -28.41
N ASN A 318 22.80 -21.15 -28.62
CA ASN A 318 23.78 -22.11 -29.11
C ASN A 318 24.70 -22.52 -27.96
N VAL A 319 25.06 -23.81 -27.94
CA VAL A 319 26.10 -24.31 -27.03
C VAL A 319 27.44 -23.80 -27.51
N ASP A 320 28.16 -23.10 -26.64
CA ASP A 320 29.44 -22.51 -26.98
C ASP A 320 30.61 -23.51 -26.88
N LYS A 321 31.82 -23.03 -27.22
CA LYS A 321 33.04 -23.86 -27.19
C LYS A 321 33.44 -24.35 -25.78
N TYR A 322 32.83 -23.81 -24.73
CA TYR A 322 33.08 -24.22 -23.35
C TYR A 322 32.05 -25.25 -22.87
N SER A 323 31.23 -25.80 -23.78
CA SER A 323 30.11 -26.68 -23.43
C SER A 323 29.11 -26.01 -22.50
N THR A 324 28.86 -24.71 -22.72
CA THR A 324 27.89 -23.94 -21.93
C THR A 324 26.85 -23.27 -22.81
N VAL A 325 25.66 -23.06 -22.26
CA VAL A 325 24.68 -22.11 -22.80
C VAL A 325 24.68 -20.84 -21.97
N VAL A 326 24.53 -19.69 -22.64
CA VAL A 326 24.43 -18.39 -21.97
C VAL A 326 22.96 -17.98 -21.88
N VAL A 327 22.48 -17.79 -20.65
CA VAL A 327 21.11 -17.34 -20.35
C VAL A 327 21.22 -16.25 -19.28
N ASP A 328 20.61 -15.09 -19.53
CA ASP A 328 20.68 -13.93 -18.62
C ASP A 328 22.12 -13.52 -18.22
N LYS A 329 23.07 -13.64 -19.16
CA LYS A 329 24.51 -13.41 -18.93
C LYS A 329 25.18 -14.38 -17.96
N ASN A 330 24.49 -15.46 -17.56
CA ASN A 330 25.06 -16.55 -16.78
C ASN A 330 25.25 -17.78 -17.67
N ARG A 331 26.23 -18.62 -17.30
CA ARG A 331 26.64 -19.80 -18.06
C ARG A 331 26.20 -21.06 -17.34
N TYR A 332 25.66 -22.01 -18.10
CA TYR A 332 25.16 -23.29 -17.61
C TYR A 332 25.79 -24.40 -18.44
N SER A 333 26.42 -25.38 -17.79
CA SER A 333 27.04 -26.51 -18.50
C SER A 333 26.01 -27.39 -19.19
N VAL A 334 26.44 -27.98 -20.29
CA VAL A 334 25.75 -29.06 -20.99
C VAL A 334 26.78 -30.15 -21.36
N PRO A 335 26.36 -31.38 -21.69
CA PRO A 335 27.30 -32.41 -22.11
C PRO A 335 28.10 -32.01 -23.36
N VAL A 336 29.39 -32.34 -23.38
CA VAL A 336 30.36 -31.93 -24.43
C VAL A 336 29.94 -32.37 -25.83
N SER A 337 29.18 -33.46 -25.94
CA SER A 337 28.63 -33.95 -27.21
C SER A 337 27.75 -32.94 -27.95
N TYR A 338 27.24 -31.91 -27.25
CA TYR A 338 26.33 -30.91 -27.82
C TYR A 338 27.01 -29.58 -28.17
N VAL A 339 28.35 -29.48 -28.07
CA VAL A 339 29.09 -28.25 -28.44
C VAL A 339 28.77 -27.81 -29.88
N ARG A 340 28.54 -26.51 -30.07
CA ARG A 340 28.10 -25.87 -31.33
C ARG A 340 26.72 -26.28 -31.84
N SER A 341 25.95 -27.03 -31.06
CA SER A 341 24.57 -27.37 -31.40
C SER A 341 23.60 -26.28 -30.95
N LYS A 342 22.43 -26.20 -31.60
CA LYS A 342 21.31 -25.39 -31.14
C LYS A 342 20.67 -26.04 -29.91
N ALA A 343 20.33 -25.24 -28.91
CA ALA A 343 19.63 -25.67 -27.72
C ALA A 343 18.39 -24.79 -27.49
N ARG A 344 17.31 -25.42 -27.03
CA ARG A 344 16.13 -24.74 -26.51
C ARG A 344 16.24 -24.70 -24.99
N VAL A 345 15.93 -23.57 -24.40
CA VAL A 345 15.97 -23.39 -22.96
C VAL A 345 14.58 -23.04 -22.46
N GLU A 346 14.10 -23.83 -21.52
CA GLU A 346 12.91 -23.55 -20.73
C GLU A 346 13.35 -22.87 -19.44
N LEU A 347 13.06 -21.57 -19.37
CA LEU A 347 13.46 -20.69 -18.28
C LEU A 347 12.29 -20.45 -17.34
N SER A 348 12.32 -21.10 -16.17
CA SER A 348 11.39 -20.84 -15.07
C SER A 348 11.98 -19.83 -14.07
N ILE A 349 11.28 -19.56 -12.96
CA ILE A 349 11.77 -18.61 -11.96
C ILE A 349 13.01 -19.14 -11.24
N ASP A 350 13.06 -20.41 -10.87
CA ASP A 350 14.07 -21.04 -10.02
C ASP A 350 14.95 -22.04 -10.78
N ARG A 351 14.52 -22.50 -11.96
CA ARG A 351 15.21 -23.54 -12.74
C ARG A 351 15.37 -23.19 -14.22
N ILE A 352 16.40 -23.76 -14.82
CA ILE A 352 16.67 -23.75 -16.25
C ILE A 352 16.76 -25.20 -16.73
N ASP A 353 15.85 -25.60 -17.61
CA ASP A 353 15.91 -26.88 -18.31
C ASP A 353 16.41 -26.63 -19.75
N ILE A 354 17.40 -27.40 -20.19
CA ILE A 354 18.05 -27.25 -21.50
C ILE A 354 17.73 -28.48 -22.34
N PHE A 355 17.26 -28.25 -23.57
CA PHE A 355 16.80 -29.28 -24.49
C PHE A 355 17.55 -29.20 -25.83
N HIS A 356 17.80 -30.36 -26.42
CA HIS A 356 18.29 -30.50 -27.79
C HIS A 356 17.38 -31.50 -28.51
N GLU A 357 16.83 -31.10 -29.67
CA GLU A 357 15.91 -31.92 -30.47
C GLU A 357 14.74 -32.56 -29.67
N GLY A 358 14.24 -31.85 -28.65
CA GLY A 358 13.13 -32.32 -27.80
C GLY A 358 13.56 -33.19 -26.62
N ARG A 359 14.83 -33.58 -26.50
CA ARG A 359 15.36 -34.29 -25.34
C ARG A 359 15.98 -33.30 -24.34
N ARG A 360 15.65 -33.43 -23.05
CA ARG A 360 16.33 -32.67 -21.99
C ARG A 360 17.76 -33.16 -21.83
N ILE A 361 18.72 -32.27 -21.99
CA ILE A 361 20.16 -32.56 -21.93
C ILE A 361 20.81 -32.09 -20.62
N ALA A 362 20.24 -31.09 -19.96
CA ALA A 362 20.72 -30.59 -18.67
C ALA A 362 19.59 -29.86 -17.92
N SER A 363 19.72 -29.77 -16.59
CA SER A 363 18.81 -29.04 -15.71
C SER A 363 19.61 -28.39 -14.59
N HIS A 364 19.43 -27.09 -14.39
CA HIS A 364 20.22 -26.29 -13.44
C HIS A 364 19.33 -25.38 -12.60
N ALA A 365 19.75 -25.12 -11.35
CA ALA A 365 19.19 -24.02 -10.58
C ALA A 365 19.54 -22.68 -11.26
N ARG A 366 18.57 -21.77 -11.34
CA ARG A 366 18.74 -20.48 -11.99
C ARG A 366 19.66 -19.58 -11.16
N LEU A 367 20.68 -19.04 -11.82
CA LEU A 367 21.56 -18.05 -11.24
C LEU A 367 21.03 -16.63 -11.48
N PHE A 368 21.00 -15.84 -10.41
CA PHE A 368 20.68 -14.40 -10.45
C PHE A 368 21.96 -13.56 -10.34
N GLY A 369 21.99 -12.44 -11.06
CA GLY A 369 23.19 -11.62 -11.28
C GLY A 369 23.75 -11.81 -12.69
N ASN A 370 24.98 -11.36 -12.92
CA ASN A 370 25.64 -11.42 -14.23
C ASN A 370 26.96 -12.19 -14.15
N ASN A 371 27.34 -12.86 -15.23
CA ASN A 371 28.64 -13.51 -15.45
C ASN A 371 28.99 -14.64 -14.46
N LYS A 372 27.97 -15.29 -13.88
CA LYS A 372 28.17 -16.46 -13.03
C LYS A 372 28.15 -17.75 -13.85
N TRP A 373 28.73 -18.81 -13.29
CA TRP A 373 28.86 -20.11 -13.93
C TRP A 373 28.22 -21.17 -13.03
N GLN A 374 27.27 -21.92 -13.56
CA GLN A 374 26.74 -23.14 -12.97
C GLN A 374 27.26 -24.30 -13.80
N LEU A 375 28.19 -25.05 -13.22
CA LEU A 375 28.82 -26.18 -13.87
C LEU A 375 28.45 -27.45 -13.10
N ASP A 376 27.72 -28.32 -13.77
CA ASP A 376 27.57 -29.73 -13.42
C ASP A 376 28.45 -30.53 -14.40
N PRO A 377 29.55 -31.15 -13.94
CA PRO A 377 30.54 -31.86 -14.76
C PRO A 377 29.98 -32.99 -15.61
#